data_AF-A0A534C6D3-F1
#
_entry.id   AF-A0A534C6D3-F1
#
_cell.length_a   1.000
_cell.length_b   1.000
_cell.length_c   1.000
_cell.angle_alpha   90.00
_cell.angle_beta   90.00
_cell.angle_gamma   90.00
#
_symmetry.space_group_name_H-M   'P 1'
#
loop_
_entity.id
_entity.type
_entity.pdbx_description
1 polymer ?
#
loop_
_entity_poly.entity_id
_entity_poly.type
_entity_poly.pdbx_seq_one_letter_code
_entity_poly.pdbx_strand_id
1 'polypeptide(L)'
;MFTPGWPNLHASYAHAQAHAWNNVALAIEAELDARTHPLLLVRLAEAYARQSRREAARRLWTRLCWEHPQTAAQTLARAPGDEGIAQRWREFISADVELPPEDFPAWLLIADLAQRSHVPAALAPDTPTGRAYTAVYQLVSTDGEMPARAALHGLRPDLLKIFLDRRRAAYDAAWALPRASAAP
;
A
#
# COMPACT_ATOMS: atom_id res chain seq x y z
N MET A 1 26.16 -9.02 7.17
CA MET A 1 26.08 -7.57 7.45
C MET A 1 25.80 -6.84 6.15
N PHE A 2 24.77 -6.01 6.14
CA PHE A 2 24.46 -5.15 5.00
C PHE A 2 25.34 -3.89 4.96
N THR A 3 25.75 -3.47 3.75
CA THR A 3 26.50 -2.22 3.54
C THR A 3 25.81 -1.40 2.46
N PRO A 4 25.20 -0.24 2.78
CA PRO A 4 24.41 0.55 1.83
C PRO A 4 25.17 0.99 0.58
N GLY A 5 26.47 1.25 0.68
CA GLY A 5 27.32 1.61 -0.48
C GLY A 5 27.63 0.45 -1.42
N TRP A 6 27.44 -0.79 -0.97
CA TRP A 6 27.73 -2.02 -1.71
C TRP A 6 26.59 -3.04 -1.55
N PRO A 7 25.35 -2.66 -1.90
CA PRO A 7 24.16 -3.44 -1.52
C PRO A 7 24.08 -4.81 -2.19
N ASN A 8 24.83 -5.01 -3.27
CA ASN A 8 24.86 -6.27 -4.03
C ASN A 8 25.83 -7.31 -3.43
N LEU A 9 26.66 -6.92 -2.47
CA LEU A 9 27.50 -7.87 -1.71
C LEU A 9 26.71 -8.61 -0.63
N HIS A 10 25.52 -8.12 -0.29
CA HIS A 10 24.65 -8.80 0.66
C HIS A 10 24.09 -10.10 0.08
N ALA A 11 24.07 -11.18 0.88
CA ALA A 11 23.65 -12.51 0.44
C ALA A 11 22.25 -12.55 -0.19
N SER A 12 21.34 -11.68 0.27
CA SER A 12 20.00 -11.55 -0.30
C SER A 12 20.01 -11.22 -1.80
N TYR A 13 21.02 -10.53 -2.31
CA TYR A 13 21.16 -10.25 -3.74
C TYR A 13 21.49 -11.52 -4.53
N ALA A 14 22.52 -12.27 -4.11
CA ALA A 14 22.90 -13.52 -4.75
C ALA A 14 21.76 -14.55 -4.73
N HIS A 15 21.04 -14.66 -3.61
CA HIS A 15 19.86 -15.52 -3.51
C HIS A 15 18.71 -15.08 -4.43
N ALA A 16 18.49 -13.76 -4.60
CA ALA A 16 17.46 -13.25 -5.51
C ALA A 16 17.79 -13.57 -6.97
N GLN A 17 19.07 -13.45 -7.38
CA GLN A 17 19.53 -13.83 -8.72
C GLN A 17 19.33 -15.33 -9.00
N ALA A 18 19.48 -16.17 -7.96
CA ALA A 18 19.21 -17.60 -8.04
C ALA A 18 17.72 -17.97 -7.87
N HIS A 19 16.82 -16.99 -7.79
CA HIS A 19 15.38 -17.19 -7.48
C HIS A 19 15.12 -17.98 -6.19
N ALA A 20 16.08 -18.00 -5.26
CA ALA A 20 16.00 -18.68 -3.97
C ALA A 20 15.30 -17.79 -2.94
N TRP A 21 14.01 -17.47 -3.18
CA TRP A 21 13.27 -16.44 -2.44
C TRP A 21 13.18 -16.69 -0.93
N ASN A 22 13.10 -17.95 -0.49
CA ASN A 22 13.15 -18.28 0.93
C ASN A 22 14.48 -17.85 1.56
N ASN A 23 15.59 -18.08 0.86
CA ASN A 23 16.93 -17.69 1.33
C ASN A 23 17.13 -16.17 1.28
N VAL A 24 16.47 -15.47 0.35
CA VAL A 24 16.41 -14.00 0.35
C VAL A 24 15.80 -13.51 1.67
N ALA A 25 14.64 -14.04 2.05
CA ALA A 25 13.96 -13.65 3.28
C ALA A 25 14.81 -13.96 4.53
N LEU A 26 15.32 -15.19 4.64
CA LEU A 26 16.16 -15.61 5.77
C LEU A 26 17.42 -14.74 5.92
N ALA A 27 18.10 -14.44 4.81
CA ALA A 27 19.30 -13.60 4.84
C ALA A 27 18.99 -12.17 5.32
N ILE A 28 17.82 -11.62 4.98
CA ILE A 28 17.42 -10.27 5.41
C ILE A 28 16.94 -10.26 6.86
N GLU A 29 16.14 -11.27 7.26
CA GLU A 29 15.63 -11.39 8.63
C GLU A 29 16.75 -11.62 9.66
N ALA A 30 17.90 -12.14 9.23
CA ALA A 30 19.09 -12.28 10.07
C ALA A 30 19.85 -10.96 10.30
N GLU A 31 19.57 -9.90 9.54
CA GLU A 31 20.21 -8.59 9.72
C GLU A 31 19.46 -7.79 10.80
N LEU A 32 20.16 -7.44 11.88
CA LEU A 32 19.58 -6.77 13.05
C LEU A 32 18.93 -5.42 12.72
N ASP A 33 19.52 -4.69 11.78
CA ASP A 33 19.08 -3.37 11.35
C ASP A 33 18.39 -3.40 9.98
N ALA A 34 17.93 -4.57 9.49
CA ALA A 34 17.28 -4.70 8.19
C ALA A 34 16.17 -3.67 7.94
N ARG A 35 15.45 -3.30 9.01
CA ARG A 35 14.33 -2.37 8.97
C ARG A 35 14.71 -0.92 8.69
N THR A 36 15.97 -0.53 8.91
CA THR A 36 16.45 0.83 8.62
C THR A 36 16.93 0.99 7.18
N HIS A 37 17.09 -0.13 6.46
CA HIS A 37 17.62 -0.16 5.10
C HIS A 37 16.49 -0.36 4.07
N PRO A 38 16.04 0.69 3.37
CA PRO A 38 14.86 0.60 2.50
C PRO A 38 15.03 -0.41 1.36
N LEU A 39 16.24 -0.59 0.84
CA LEU A 39 16.50 -1.59 -0.21
C LEU A 39 16.33 -3.03 0.31
N LEU A 40 16.65 -3.29 1.58
CA LEU A 40 16.39 -4.60 2.18
C LEU A 40 14.89 -4.83 2.35
N LEU A 41 14.13 -3.81 2.75
CA LEU A 41 12.66 -3.88 2.81
C LEU A 41 12.05 -4.19 1.43
N VAL A 42 12.55 -3.56 0.36
CA VAL A 42 12.11 -3.83 -1.03
C VAL A 42 12.37 -5.28 -1.42
N ARG A 43 13.59 -5.79 -1.18
CA ARG A 43 13.96 -7.19 -1.50
C ARG A 43 13.15 -8.19 -0.69
N LEU A 44 12.86 -7.88 0.58
CA LEU A 44 12.04 -8.72 1.43
C LEU A 44 10.57 -8.73 0.97
N ALA A 45 10.04 -7.57 0.57
CA ALA A 45 8.69 -7.47 0.03
C ALA A 45 8.56 -8.27 -1.27
N GLU A 46 9.55 -8.18 -2.18
CA GLU A 46 9.61 -9.03 -3.37
C GLU A 46 9.64 -10.51 -3.00
N ALA A 47 10.55 -10.91 -2.08
CA ALA A 47 10.68 -12.30 -1.68
C ALA A 47 9.36 -12.87 -1.14
N TYR A 48 8.65 -12.11 -0.29
CA TYR A 48 7.33 -12.49 0.21
C TYR A 48 6.26 -12.54 -0.88
N ALA A 49 6.25 -11.58 -1.81
CA ALA A 49 5.29 -11.57 -2.91
C ALA A 49 5.48 -12.79 -3.83
N ARG A 50 6.74 -13.14 -4.16
CA ARG A 50 7.10 -14.33 -4.95
C ARG A 50 6.76 -15.65 -4.24
N GLN A 51 6.70 -15.65 -2.91
CA GLN A 51 6.25 -16.77 -2.09
C GLN A 51 4.73 -16.80 -1.86
N SER A 52 3.96 -15.95 -2.55
CA SER A 52 2.51 -15.78 -2.33
C SER A 52 2.13 -15.31 -0.91
N ARG A 53 3.08 -14.82 -0.11
CA ARG A 53 2.87 -14.22 1.21
C ARG A 53 2.42 -12.75 1.07
N ARG A 54 1.31 -12.55 0.36
CA ARG A 54 0.84 -11.22 -0.07
C ARG A 54 0.66 -10.25 1.08
N GLU A 55 0.06 -10.69 2.18
CA GLU A 55 -0.13 -9.86 3.37
C GLU A 55 1.19 -9.31 3.93
N ALA A 56 2.20 -10.15 4.06
CA ALA A 56 3.51 -9.74 4.56
C ALA A 56 4.20 -8.77 3.59
N ALA A 57 4.10 -9.00 2.27
CA ALA A 57 4.59 -8.09 1.25
C ALA A 57 3.87 -6.72 1.31
N ARG A 58 2.54 -6.73 1.42
CA ARG A 58 1.72 -5.52 1.56
C ARG A 58 2.13 -4.67 2.75
N ARG A 59 2.35 -5.28 3.91
CA ARG A 59 2.82 -4.58 5.12
C ARG A 59 4.17 -3.92 4.90
N LEU A 60 5.09 -4.57 4.18
CA LEU A 60 6.39 -3.99 3.84
C LEU A 60 6.28 -2.83 2.85
N TRP A 61 5.46 -2.97 1.80
CA TRP A 61 5.21 -1.86 0.87
C TRP A 61 4.60 -0.65 1.56
N THR A 62 3.60 -0.87 2.42
CA THR A 62 2.98 0.21 3.20
C THR A 62 3.98 0.86 4.15
N ARG A 63 4.80 0.08 4.86
CA ARG A 63 5.87 0.60 5.70
C ARG A 63 6.88 1.43 4.91
N LEU A 64 7.28 0.96 3.72
CA LEU A 64 8.21 1.67 2.84
C LEU A 64 7.65 3.05 2.45
N CYS A 65 6.35 3.16 2.18
CA CYS A 65 5.70 4.44 1.91
C CYS A 65 5.83 5.41 3.08
N TRP A 66 5.63 4.94 4.32
CA TRP A 66 5.66 5.80 5.50
C TRP A 66 7.08 6.18 5.94
N GLU A 67 8.01 5.23 5.90
CA GLU A 67 9.36 5.41 6.47
C GLU A 67 10.39 5.87 5.43
N HIS A 68 10.18 5.53 4.15
CA HIS A 68 11.14 5.79 3.06
C HIS A 68 10.44 6.18 1.75
N PRO A 69 9.67 7.29 1.74
CA PRO A 69 8.79 7.67 0.63
C PRO A 69 9.51 7.84 -0.71
N GLN A 70 10.76 8.32 -0.71
CA GLN A 70 11.54 8.46 -1.95
C GLN A 70 11.86 7.09 -2.55
N THR A 71 12.23 6.10 -1.73
CA THR A 71 12.46 4.73 -2.21
C THR A 71 11.15 4.08 -2.63
N ALA A 72 10.05 4.31 -1.89
CA ALA A 72 8.73 3.83 -2.26
C ALA A 72 8.33 4.32 -3.67
N ALA A 73 8.45 5.62 -3.93
CA ALA A 73 8.12 6.21 -5.24
C ALA A 73 8.94 5.61 -6.40
N GLN A 74 10.22 5.31 -6.17
CA GLN A 74 11.10 4.71 -7.19
C GLN A 74 10.81 3.22 -7.45
N THR A 75 10.27 2.50 -6.47
CA THR A 75 10.16 1.03 -6.51
C THR A 75 8.74 0.54 -6.77
N LEU A 76 7.72 1.23 -6.24
CA LEU A 76 6.32 0.80 -6.32
C LEU A 76 5.78 0.80 -7.75
N ALA A 77 6.32 1.61 -8.65
CA ALA A 77 5.96 1.58 -10.08
C ALA A 77 6.22 0.21 -10.74
N ARG A 78 7.16 -0.58 -10.19
CA ARG A 78 7.46 -1.94 -10.64
C ARG A 78 7.05 -3.01 -9.64
N ALA A 79 6.91 -2.65 -8.35
CA ALA A 79 6.60 -3.51 -7.20
C ALA A 79 6.97 -4.98 -7.43
N PRO A 80 8.26 -5.32 -7.47
CA PRO A 80 8.72 -6.61 -7.96
C PRO A 80 8.03 -7.79 -7.26
N GLY A 81 7.48 -8.71 -8.06
CA GLY A 81 6.71 -9.84 -7.57
C GLY A 81 5.24 -9.55 -7.22
N ASP A 82 4.78 -8.30 -7.34
CA ASP A 82 3.45 -7.85 -6.96
C ASP A 82 2.85 -6.85 -7.97
N GLU A 83 2.50 -7.36 -9.16
CA GLU A 83 1.96 -6.56 -10.27
C GLU A 83 0.67 -5.82 -9.88
N GLY A 84 -0.11 -6.37 -8.94
CA GLY A 84 -1.29 -5.72 -8.39
C GLY A 84 -0.95 -4.39 -7.70
N ILE A 85 0.14 -4.33 -6.92
CA ILE A 85 0.59 -3.06 -6.33
C ILE A 85 1.17 -2.13 -7.38
N ALA A 86 1.93 -2.64 -8.35
CA ALA A 86 2.45 -1.81 -9.44
C ALA A 86 1.32 -1.13 -10.22
N GLN A 87 0.24 -1.86 -10.50
CA GLN A 87 -0.96 -1.30 -11.13
C GLN A 87 -1.64 -0.25 -10.26
N ARG A 88 -1.86 -0.54 -8.96
CA ARG A 88 -2.46 0.42 -8.03
C ARG A 88 -1.61 1.67 -7.84
N TRP A 89 -0.29 1.55 -7.84
CA TRP A 89 0.62 2.69 -7.79
C TRP A 89 0.48 3.57 -9.04
N ARG A 90 0.37 2.96 -10.24
CA ARG A 90 0.12 3.70 -11.48
C ARG A 90 -1.21 4.47 -11.45
N GLU A 91 -2.26 3.87 -10.90
CA GLU A 91 -3.55 4.54 -10.71
C GLU A 91 -3.45 5.70 -9.69
N PHE A 92 -2.67 5.52 -8.63
CA PHE A 92 -2.43 6.55 -7.62
C PHE A 92 -1.73 7.78 -8.19
N ILE A 93 -0.63 7.59 -8.93
CA ILE A 93 0.11 8.71 -9.54
C ILE A 93 -0.65 9.38 -10.69
N SER A 94 -1.64 8.69 -11.28
CA SER A 94 -2.48 9.22 -12.36
C SER A 94 -3.76 9.88 -11.83
N ALA A 95 -3.96 9.96 -10.51
CA ALA A 95 -5.12 10.60 -9.94
C ALA A 95 -5.10 12.12 -10.21
N ASP A 96 -6.27 12.71 -10.42
CA ASP A 96 -6.40 14.16 -10.67
C ASP A 96 -5.87 15.04 -9.53
N VAL A 97 -5.78 14.47 -8.32
CA VAL A 97 -5.22 15.12 -7.14
C VAL A 97 -3.83 14.55 -6.87
N GLU A 98 -2.82 15.41 -6.90
CA GLU A 98 -1.45 15.04 -6.60
C GLU A 98 -1.31 14.75 -5.09
N LEU A 99 -1.12 13.48 -4.76
CA LEU A 99 -0.90 13.01 -3.40
C LEU A 99 0.55 12.57 -3.21
N PRO A 100 1.14 12.82 -2.04
CA PRO A 100 2.51 12.45 -1.79
C PRO A 100 2.61 10.92 -1.54
N PRO A 101 3.77 10.26 -1.82
CA PRO A 101 3.92 8.81 -1.74
C PRO A 101 3.49 8.17 -0.42
N GLU A 102 3.62 8.90 0.70
CA GLU A 102 3.24 8.43 2.04
C GLU A 102 1.73 8.22 2.19
N ASP A 103 0.92 8.87 1.35
CA ASP A 103 -0.54 8.77 1.34
C ASP A 103 -1.03 7.59 0.47
N PHE A 104 -0.15 6.94 -0.30
CA PHE A 104 -0.51 5.77 -1.12
C PHE A 104 -1.18 4.65 -0.33
N PRO A 105 -0.72 4.25 0.88
CA PRO A 105 -1.42 3.22 1.65
C PRO A 105 -2.86 3.60 2.02
N ALA A 106 -3.09 4.88 2.34
CA ALA A 106 -4.44 5.37 2.66
C ALA A 106 -5.31 5.41 1.41
N TRP A 107 -4.78 5.90 0.28
CA TRP A 107 -5.45 5.84 -1.00
C TRP A 107 -5.78 4.40 -1.44
N LEU A 108 -4.87 3.45 -1.19
CA LEU A 108 -5.04 2.05 -1.54
C LEU A 108 -6.20 1.41 -0.78
N LEU A 109 -6.41 1.75 0.50
CA LEU A 109 -7.59 1.31 1.26
C LEU A 109 -8.90 1.79 0.62
N ILE A 110 -8.92 3.00 0.05
CA ILE A 110 -10.10 3.53 -0.65
C ILE A 110 -10.29 2.80 -1.99
N ALA A 111 -9.20 2.46 -2.69
CA ALA A 111 -9.24 1.79 -3.99
C ALA A 111 -9.60 0.30 -3.89
N ASP A 112 -9.19 -0.34 -2.80
CA ASP A 112 -9.32 -1.77 -2.57
C ASP A 112 -9.59 -2.05 -1.08
N LEU A 113 -10.86 -2.29 -0.77
CA LEU A 113 -11.30 -2.56 0.59
C LEU A 113 -10.73 -3.86 1.17
N ALA A 114 -10.29 -4.81 0.33
CA ALA A 114 -9.70 -6.06 0.80
C ALA A 114 -8.35 -5.83 1.51
N GLN A 115 -7.69 -4.71 1.19
CA GLN A 115 -6.42 -4.30 1.79
C GLN A 115 -6.50 -4.13 3.32
N ARG A 116 -7.69 -3.88 3.88
CA ARG A 116 -7.93 -3.79 5.32
C ARG A 116 -7.46 -5.03 6.08
N SER A 117 -7.67 -6.22 5.51
CA SER A 117 -7.27 -7.46 6.16
C SER A 117 -5.75 -7.65 6.16
N HIS A 118 -5.04 -7.04 5.21
CA HIS A 118 -3.60 -7.19 5.06
C HIS A 118 -2.79 -6.22 5.93
N VAL A 119 -3.31 -5.00 6.13
CA VAL A 119 -2.62 -3.95 6.90
C VAL A 119 -3.58 -3.35 7.94
N PRO A 120 -3.59 -3.91 9.17
CA PRO A 120 -4.38 -3.36 10.27
C PRO A 120 -3.97 -1.93 10.63
N ALA A 121 -4.93 -1.12 11.09
CA ALA A 121 -4.67 0.25 11.55
C ALA A 121 -3.63 0.35 12.67
N ALA A 122 -3.52 -0.67 13.53
CA ALA A 122 -2.54 -0.71 14.62
C ALA A 122 -1.07 -0.72 14.15
N LEU A 123 -0.81 -1.00 12.87
CA LEU A 123 0.53 -0.93 12.29
C LEU A 123 0.91 0.47 11.79
N ALA A 124 -0.05 1.40 11.75
CA ALA A 124 0.21 2.76 11.29
C ALA A 124 1.12 3.49 12.31
N PRO A 125 2.14 4.23 11.84
CA PRO A 125 3.00 5.01 12.72
C PRO A 125 2.22 6.19 13.31
N ASP A 126 2.65 6.70 14.46
CA ASP A 126 2.12 7.95 15.03
C ASP A 126 2.70 9.18 14.34
N THR A 127 2.44 9.30 13.04
CA THR A 127 2.81 10.43 12.19
C THR A 127 1.55 11.00 11.55
N PRO A 128 1.58 12.21 10.96
CA PRO A 128 0.44 12.74 10.23
C PRO A 128 -0.12 11.79 9.16
N THR A 129 0.74 11.06 8.46
CA THR A 129 0.36 10.10 7.40
C THR A 129 -0.21 8.81 7.97
N GLY A 130 0.32 8.30 9.08
CA GLY A 130 -0.28 7.15 9.78
C GLY A 130 -1.62 7.48 10.44
N ARG A 131 -1.80 8.70 10.95
CA ARG A 131 -3.11 9.18 11.42
C ARG A 131 -4.12 9.32 10.27
N ALA A 132 -3.70 9.83 9.11
CA ALA A 132 -4.54 9.87 7.92
C ALA A 132 -4.96 8.46 7.45
N TYR A 133 -4.02 7.51 7.43
CA TYR A 133 -4.33 6.10 7.15
C TYR A 133 -5.37 5.53 8.12
N THR A 134 -5.20 5.78 9.42
CA THR A 134 -6.14 5.32 10.46
C THR A 134 -7.53 5.94 10.27
N ALA A 135 -7.59 7.24 9.93
CA ALA A 135 -8.85 7.92 9.65
C ALA A 135 -9.55 7.34 8.40
N VAL A 136 -8.80 7.06 7.32
CA VAL A 136 -9.33 6.35 6.15
C VAL A 136 -9.82 4.95 6.53
N TYR A 137 -9.05 4.20 7.31
CA TYR A 137 -9.43 2.86 7.77
C TYR A 137 -10.78 2.89 8.51
N GLN A 138 -10.98 3.86 9.41
CA GLN A 138 -12.25 4.06 10.10
C GLN A 138 -13.37 4.45 9.12
N LEU A 139 -13.10 5.39 8.21
CA LEU A 139 -14.05 5.85 7.21
C LEU A 139 -14.59 4.70 6.34
N VAL A 140 -13.71 3.82 5.86
CA VAL A 140 -14.16 2.69 5.04
C VAL A 140 -14.84 1.59 5.88
N SER A 141 -14.60 1.54 7.19
CA SER A 141 -15.17 0.55 8.10
C SER A 141 -16.57 0.92 8.58
N THR A 142 -16.85 2.21 8.72
CA THR A 142 -18.18 2.72 9.06
C THR A 142 -19.03 3.03 7.84
N ASP A 143 -18.59 2.63 6.64
CA ASP A 143 -19.19 3.02 5.36
C ASP A 143 -19.46 4.54 5.29
N GLY A 144 -18.47 5.33 5.69
CA GLY A 144 -18.48 6.77 5.52
C GLY A 144 -19.43 7.50 6.47
N GLU A 145 -19.54 7.10 7.73
CA GLU A 145 -20.29 7.88 8.73
C GLU A 145 -19.74 9.31 8.89
N MET A 146 -20.62 10.26 9.27
CA MET A 146 -20.28 11.67 9.40
C MET A 146 -19.08 11.97 10.31
N PRO A 147 -18.93 11.34 11.50
CA PRO A 147 -17.76 11.57 12.35
C PRO A 147 -16.45 11.15 11.68
N ALA A 148 -16.44 10.04 10.94
CA ALA A 148 -15.26 9.56 10.23
C ALA A 148 -14.90 10.47 9.04
N ARG A 149 -15.90 11.02 8.34
CA ARG A 149 -15.69 12.04 7.30
C ARG A 149 -15.05 13.30 7.89
N ALA A 150 -15.59 13.81 9.00
CA ALA A 150 -15.07 15.00 9.66
C ALA A 150 -13.63 14.81 10.14
N ALA A 151 -13.32 13.64 10.70
CA ALA A 151 -11.96 13.29 11.13
C ALA A 151 -10.96 13.26 9.97
N LEU A 152 -11.31 12.63 8.83
CA LEU A 152 -10.42 12.60 7.67
C LEU A 152 -10.28 13.99 7.03
N HIS A 153 -11.37 14.76 6.94
CA HIS A 153 -11.34 16.12 6.39
C HIS A 153 -10.33 17.02 7.11
N GLY A 154 -10.26 16.92 8.45
CA GLY A 154 -9.32 17.70 9.26
C GLY A 154 -7.84 17.31 9.06
N LEU A 155 -7.56 16.12 8.52
CA LEU A 155 -6.19 15.60 8.35
C LEU A 155 -5.71 15.67 6.89
N ARG A 156 -6.56 15.20 5.96
CA ARG A 156 -6.28 15.02 4.53
C ARG A 156 -7.59 15.17 3.72
N PRO A 157 -8.03 16.40 3.40
CA PRO A 157 -9.27 16.64 2.66
C PRO A 157 -9.28 16.01 1.27
N ASP A 158 -8.12 15.92 0.61
CA ASP A 158 -7.96 15.30 -0.70
C ASP A 158 -8.32 13.80 -0.70
N LEU A 159 -7.91 13.06 0.34
CA LEU A 159 -8.29 11.65 0.50
C LEU A 159 -9.80 11.49 0.72
N LEU A 160 -10.44 12.41 1.45
CA LEU A 160 -11.89 12.40 1.62
C LEU A 160 -12.61 12.65 0.29
N LYS A 161 -12.13 13.63 -0.50
CA LYS A 161 -12.68 13.92 -1.83
C LYS A 161 -12.63 12.67 -2.71
N ILE A 162 -11.49 11.99 -2.76
CA ILE A 162 -11.31 10.75 -3.55
C ILE A 162 -12.28 9.64 -3.08
N PHE A 163 -12.47 9.48 -1.77
CA PHE A 163 -13.45 8.53 -1.24
C PHE A 163 -14.88 8.83 -1.71
N LEU A 164 -15.30 10.10 -1.61
CA LEU A 164 -16.64 10.52 -2.01
C LEU A 164 -16.87 10.40 -3.52
N ASP A 165 -15.88 10.79 -4.33
CA ASP A 165 -15.93 10.69 -5.80
C ASP A 165 -16.08 9.23 -6.25
N ARG A 166 -15.33 8.31 -5.63
CA ARG A 166 -15.46 6.87 -5.92
C ARG A 166 -16.82 6.30 -5.49
N ARG A 167 -17.35 6.71 -4.34
CA ARG A 167 -18.70 6.29 -3.92
C ARG A 167 -19.78 6.78 -4.86
N ARG A 168 -19.68 8.03 -5.31
CA ARG A 168 -20.60 8.61 -6.29
C ARG A 168 -20.55 7.82 -7.60
N ALA A 169 -19.35 7.58 -8.14
CA ALA A 169 -19.18 6.78 -9.36
C ALA A 169 -19.75 5.34 -9.21
N ALA A 170 -19.56 4.70 -8.05
CA ALA A 170 -20.12 3.39 -7.78
C ALA A 170 -21.66 3.39 -7.70
N TYR A 171 -22.24 4.43 -7.09
CA TYR A 171 -23.69 4.63 -7.05
C TYR A 171 -24.27 4.86 -8.45
N ASP A 172 -23.64 5.73 -9.24
CA ASP A 172 -24.07 6.05 -10.61
C ASP A 172 -24.00 4.80 -11.50
N ALA A 173 -22.92 4.01 -11.39
CA ALA A 173 -22.77 2.75 -12.12
C ALA A 173 -23.83 1.70 -11.73
N ALA A 174 -24.19 1.62 -10.44
CA ALA A 174 -25.25 0.71 -9.97
C ALA A 174 -26.64 1.13 -10.48
N TRP A 175 -26.87 2.43 -10.67
CA TRP A 175 -28.14 2.97 -11.16
C TRP A 175 -28.26 2.98 -12.69
N ALA A 176 -27.14 2.95 -13.42
CA ALA A 176 -27.10 2.91 -14.88
C ALA A 176 -27.41 1.53 -15.49
N LEU A 177 -27.50 0.46 -14.68
CA LEU A 177 -27.90 -0.87 -15.15
C LEU A 177 -29.42 -0.89 -15.44
N PRO A 178 -29.87 -1.33 -16.63
CA PRO A 178 -31.29 -1.42 -16.92
C PRO A 178 -31.94 -2.39 -15.94
N ARG A 179 -32.91 -1.89 -15.15
CA ARG A 179 -33.82 -2.75 -14.40
C ARG A 179 -34.54 -3.62 -15.41
N ALA A 180 -34.16 -4.89 -15.51
CA ALA A 180 -34.86 -5.86 -16.32
C ALA A 180 -36.35 -5.76 -15.98
N SER A 181 -37.14 -5.34 -16.97
CA SER A 181 -38.59 -5.24 -16.88
C SER A 181 -39.11 -6.61 -16.47
N ALA A 182 -39.67 -6.70 -15.26
CA ALA A 182 -40.61 -7.77 -14.93
C ALA A 182 -41.83 -7.52 -15.83
N ALA A 183 -41.85 -8.18 -16.99
CA ALA A 183 -43.05 -8.31 -17.80
C ALA A 183 -43.89 -9.49 -17.24
N PRO A 184 -45.22 -9.36 -17.27
CA PRO A 184 -46.17 -10.13 -16.45
C PRO A 184 -46.31 -11.61 -16.85
#